data_AF-F1MLR1-F1
#
_entry.id   AF-F1MLR1-F1
#
_cell.length_a   1.000
_cell.length_b   1.000
_cell.length_c   1.000
_cell.angle_alpha   90.00
_cell.angle_beta   90.00
_cell.angle_gamma   90.00
#
_symmetry.space_group_name_H-M   'P 1'
#
loop_
_entity.id
_entity.type
_entity.pdbx_description
1 polymer ?
#
loop_
_entity_poly.entity_id
_entity_poly.type
_entity_poly.pdbx_seq_one_letter_code
_entity_poly.pdbx_strand_id
1 'polypeptide(L)'
;MTASCAPRQAPPARPESPPFPWCCVGMLLAALVLPLPIFSVRCIDPPVLDSMKLKGVIKRHYYPGDRIDYECYRGYFYVWPYLLSATCEPNGSWSRIEEACLRKSCPDPQVKHGKVVAPNDTFEWESEAHISCDEGYFLRGKPIIICNLIGENVSWSDTIPHCEKIYCGQPPKIKHGKHTNSYRNIFEYNELITYSCDPSNGPDEYSLVGQNKLICIEPNKWSSDPPLCKVVKCQRPFLEHGIMVSGSRDKFSYQSVVVFECLQGFYLNGSNLVFCGGNDTWEPEMPTCIKGYKPTHPTKTPLSKYPGYPNPSDEIPSLEDFEDLDAGIIALAILTAIVAVVVVCTCLYRCLFSGKKEEKDMKEKAKEVKEKEVRDVKEEEREKEEKQRKEEKEKEEKKEKERKEKEKERKEKEKEKKQKEKEMKEKKEKEKKQKEEKEMKGKKGVGAGPTTQQKKPTSPVVQKR
;
A
#
# COMPACT_ATOMS: atom_id res chain seq x y z
N MET A 1 -33.97 58.38 24.44
CA MET A 1 -33.68 59.83 24.38
C MET A 1 -34.31 60.39 23.11
N THR A 2 -34.66 61.68 23.10
CA THR A 2 -35.67 62.28 22.22
C THR A 2 -35.10 63.19 21.12
N ALA A 3 -35.76 63.18 19.96
CA ALA A 3 -35.84 64.28 18.97
C ALA A 3 -34.51 64.71 18.27
N SER A 4 -34.50 65.53 17.21
CA SER A 4 -35.58 66.19 16.46
C SER A 4 -35.20 66.44 14.98
N CYS A 5 -36.14 66.93 14.17
CA CYS A 5 -35.97 67.23 12.74
C CYS A 5 -35.72 68.74 12.44
N ALA A 6 -35.27 68.98 11.19
CA ALA A 6 -35.60 70.16 10.35
C ALA A 6 -34.91 71.52 10.68
N PRO A 7 -35.12 72.61 9.89
CA PRO A 7 -34.84 72.75 8.44
C PRO A 7 -34.16 74.11 8.09
N ARG A 8 -33.87 74.41 6.79
CA ARG A 8 -34.07 75.75 6.18
C ARG A 8 -33.85 75.82 4.65
N GLN A 9 -34.40 76.86 4.02
CA GLN A 9 -34.41 77.15 2.57
C GLN A 9 -33.74 78.50 2.25
N ALA A 10 -33.16 78.63 1.04
CA ALA A 10 -33.25 79.76 0.07
C ALA A 10 -32.98 81.23 0.56
N PRO A 11 -33.09 82.28 -0.28
CA PRO A 11 -33.07 82.41 -1.76
C PRO A 11 -31.59 82.71 -2.20
N PRO A 12 -31.22 83.46 -3.28
CA PRO A 12 -31.90 84.02 -4.47
C PRO A 12 -31.45 83.27 -5.77
N ALA A 13 -31.51 83.74 -7.03
CA ALA A 13 -31.75 85.07 -7.62
C ALA A 13 -32.34 85.01 -9.07
N ARG A 14 -32.19 86.13 -9.81
CA ARG A 14 -32.50 86.40 -11.24
C ARG A 14 -31.54 87.51 -11.74
N PRO A 15 -31.43 87.85 -13.04
CA PRO A 15 -32.44 87.78 -14.12
C PRO A 15 -31.99 86.85 -15.29
N GLU A 16 -32.50 86.86 -16.54
CA GLU A 16 -33.48 87.73 -17.24
C GLU A 16 -34.23 86.99 -18.38
N SER A 17 -34.93 87.75 -19.25
CA SER A 17 -35.63 87.38 -20.51
C SER A 17 -35.94 88.71 -21.26
N PRO A 18 -36.61 88.83 -22.44
CA PRO A 18 -37.18 87.85 -23.41
C PRO A 18 -36.74 88.26 -24.87
N PRO A 19 -37.50 88.16 -26.00
CA PRO A 19 -38.76 87.46 -26.30
C PRO A 19 -38.85 86.62 -27.61
N PHE A 20 -39.99 85.91 -27.69
CA PHE A 20 -40.78 85.38 -28.84
C PHE A 20 -40.84 86.29 -30.11
N PRO A 21 -41.25 85.81 -31.33
CA PRO A 21 -42.44 84.97 -31.53
C PRO A 21 -42.55 83.96 -32.70
N TRP A 22 -43.59 83.12 -32.55
CA TRP A 22 -44.48 82.44 -33.52
C TRP A 22 -44.02 81.61 -34.75
N CYS A 23 -44.82 80.55 -34.91
CA CYS A 23 -44.94 79.56 -35.98
C CYS A 23 -44.98 80.09 -37.43
N CYS A 24 -44.29 79.36 -38.32
CA CYS A 24 -44.75 78.85 -39.62
C CYS A 24 -43.82 77.66 -39.98
N VAL A 25 -44.29 76.41 -40.07
CA VAL A 25 -44.77 75.76 -41.31
C VAL A 25 -43.89 76.04 -42.53
N GLY A 26 -43.15 75.02 -43.01
CA GLY A 26 -42.65 75.03 -44.39
C GLY A 26 -41.29 74.36 -44.65
N MET A 27 -41.35 73.09 -45.09
CA MET A 27 -40.60 72.55 -46.25
C MET A 27 -39.07 72.29 -46.20
N LEU A 28 -38.75 71.07 -46.65
CA LEU A 28 -37.60 70.65 -47.48
C LEU A 28 -36.19 70.47 -46.88
N LEU A 29 -35.83 69.18 -46.78
CA LEU A 29 -34.57 68.59 -47.25
C LEU A 29 -33.24 69.29 -46.89
N ALA A 30 -32.72 68.95 -45.71
CA ALA A 30 -31.30 68.66 -45.55
C ALA A 30 -31.14 67.50 -44.56
N ALA A 31 -31.06 66.27 -45.08
CA ALA A 31 -30.55 65.16 -44.31
C ALA A 31 -29.05 65.38 -44.10
N LEU A 32 -28.70 66.12 -43.04
CA LEU A 32 -27.34 66.16 -42.51
C LEU A 32 -27.02 64.77 -41.98
N VAL A 33 -26.51 63.92 -42.88
CA VAL A 33 -25.75 62.73 -42.56
C VAL A 33 -24.46 63.20 -41.91
N LEU A 34 -24.56 63.57 -40.63
CA LEU A 34 -23.44 63.38 -39.72
C LEU A 34 -23.08 61.89 -39.85
N PRO A 35 -21.84 61.53 -40.22
CA PRO A 35 -21.43 60.16 -40.05
C PRO A 35 -21.56 59.88 -38.55
N LEU A 36 -22.48 58.99 -38.18
CA LEU A 36 -22.45 58.37 -36.86
C LEU A 36 -20.99 57.92 -36.69
N PRO A 37 -20.31 58.29 -35.58
CA PRO A 37 -18.95 57.82 -35.39
C PRO A 37 -19.02 56.30 -35.52
N ILE A 38 -18.23 55.75 -36.45
CA ILE A 38 -18.06 54.31 -36.53
C ILE A 38 -17.40 53.97 -35.21
N PHE A 39 -18.22 53.57 -34.23
CA PHE A 39 -17.75 53.09 -32.95
C PHE A 39 -16.93 51.86 -33.31
N SER A 40 -15.61 52.01 -33.32
CA SER A 40 -14.68 50.94 -33.58
C SER A 40 -14.99 49.85 -32.56
N VAL A 41 -15.71 48.82 -32.99
CA VAL A 41 -16.20 47.76 -32.11
C VAL A 41 -14.96 47.13 -31.49
N ARG A 42 -14.71 47.48 -30.22
CA ARG A 42 -13.53 47.03 -29.49
C ARG A 42 -13.85 45.65 -28.95
N CYS A 43 -12.92 44.71 -29.06
CA CYS A 43 -13.07 43.48 -28.30
C CYS A 43 -13.05 43.75 -26.80
N ILE A 44 -13.86 42.95 -26.09
CA ILE A 44 -13.70 42.78 -24.64
C ILE A 44 -12.28 42.35 -24.31
N ASP A 45 -11.87 42.51 -23.05
CA ASP A 45 -10.54 42.07 -22.64
C ASP A 45 -10.38 40.54 -22.84
N PRO A 46 -9.16 40.06 -23.14
CA PRO A 46 -8.92 38.65 -23.43
C PRO A 46 -9.43 37.68 -22.35
N PRO A 47 -9.91 36.47 -22.72
CA PRO A 47 -10.26 35.44 -21.76
C PRO A 47 -9.10 35.12 -20.82
N VAL A 48 -9.38 35.05 -19.52
CA VAL A 48 -8.48 34.51 -18.51
C VAL A 48 -8.75 33.01 -18.40
N LEU A 49 -7.68 32.21 -18.33
CA LEU A 49 -7.69 30.76 -18.30
C LEU A 49 -6.78 30.30 -17.15
N ASP A 50 -7.10 29.17 -16.52
CA ASP A 50 -6.41 28.71 -15.31
C ASP A 50 -5.08 28.02 -15.65
N SER A 51 -5.00 27.34 -16.80
CA SER A 51 -3.82 26.56 -17.19
C SER A 51 -2.79 27.32 -18.05
N MET A 52 -3.15 28.51 -18.56
CA MET A 52 -2.35 29.25 -19.52
C MET A 52 -2.49 30.78 -19.40
N LYS A 53 -1.48 31.50 -19.87
CA LYS A 53 -1.41 32.96 -19.88
C LYS A 53 -1.22 33.51 -21.29
N LEU A 54 -1.59 34.78 -21.50
CA LEU A 54 -1.29 35.49 -22.74
C LEU A 54 0.22 35.53 -23.01
N LYS A 55 0.58 35.29 -24.27
CA LYS A 55 1.96 35.27 -24.73
C LYS A 55 2.37 36.63 -25.31
N GLY A 56 3.50 37.17 -24.85
CA GLY A 56 4.07 38.42 -25.36
C GLY A 56 3.44 39.68 -24.77
N VAL A 57 3.36 40.75 -25.57
CA VAL A 57 2.94 42.08 -25.10
C VAL A 57 1.43 42.26 -25.22
N ILE A 58 0.76 42.43 -24.09
CA ILE A 58 -0.69 42.66 -24.01
C ILE A 58 -1.02 44.07 -24.54
N LYS A 59 -1.93 44.17 -25.52
CA LYS A 59 -2.40 45.47 -26.03
C LYS A 59 -3.40 46.09 -25.05
N ARG A 60 -3.44 47.42 -24.96
CA ARG A 60 -4.47 48.12 -24.16
C ARG A 60 -5.88 48.04 -24.74
N HIS A 61 -5.99 47.78 -26.05
CA HIS A 61 -7.21 47.74 -26.84
C HIS A 61 -7.02 46.70 -27.96
N TYR A 62 -8.08 45.96 -28.28
CA TYR A 62 -8.12 44.95 -29.35
C TYR A 62 -9.28 45.24 -30.31
N TYR A 63 -9.09 44.94 -31.60
CA TYR A 63 -10.07 45.20 -32.67
C TYR A 63 -10.34 43.94 -33.50
N PRO A 64 -11.51 43.83 -34.18
CA PRO A 64 -11.84 42.70 -35.05
C PRO A 64 -10.72 42.31 -36.01
N GLY A 65 -10.38 41.03 -36.02
CA GLY A 65 -9.23 40.48 -36.74
C GLY A 65 -7.92 40.42 -35.93
N ASP A 66 -7.82 41.09 -34.78
CA ASP A 66 -6.69 40.87 -33.86
C ASP A 66 -6.66 39.42 -33.37
N ARG A 67 -5.46 38.84 -33.33
CA ARG A 67 -5.20 37.51 -32.79
C ARG A 67 -4.36 37.64 -31.52
N ILE A 68 -4.71 36.83 -30.52
CA ILE A 68 -3.92 36.58 -29.31
C ILE A 68 -3.50 35.11 -29.27
N ASP A 69 -2.28 34.86 -28.85
CA ASP A 69 -1.76 33.52 -28.59
C ASP A 69 -1.47 33.39 -27.08
N TYR A 70 -1.59 32.16 -26.58
CA TYR A 70 -1.38 31.80 -25.18
C TYR A 70 -0.16 30.88 -25.04
N GLU A 71 0.40 30.81 -23.83
CA GLU A 71 1.39 29.81 -23.43
C GLU A 71 1.02 29.21 -22.07
N CYS A 72 1.21 27.89 -21.93
CA CYS A 72 0.91 27.18 -20.69
C CYS A 72 1.74 27.74 -19.51
N TYR A 73 1.17 27.70 -18.31
CA TYR A 73 1.93 28.01 -17.10
C TYR A 73 3.07 27.00 -16.85
N ARG A 74 4.07 27.41 -16.07
CA ARG A 74 5.13 26.52 -15.59
C ARG A 74 4.49 25.39 -14.77
N GLY A 75 4.89 24.15 -15.05
CA GLY A 75 4.23 22.97 -14.48
C GLY A 75 3.07 22.40 -15.30
N TYR A 76 2.69 23.03 -16.42
CA TYR A 76 1.70 22.52 -17.37
C TYR A 76 2.37 22.09 -18.69
N PHE A 77 1.67 21.28 -19.49
CA PHE A 77 2.02 20.92 -20.87
C PHE A 77 0.85 21.12 -21.82
N TYR A 78 1.14 21.47 -23.07
CA TYR A 78 0.14 21.65 -24.13
C TYR A 78 -0.40 20.31 -24.65
N VAL A 79 -1.72 20.24 -24.83
CA VAL A 79 -2.42 19.08 -25.39
C VAL A 79 -2.94 19.43 -26.79
N TRP A 80 -2.38 18.78 -27.81
CA TRP A 80 -2.91 18.83 -29.17
C TRP A 80 -4.18 17.95 -29.24
N PRO A 81 -5.27 18.36 -29.93
CA PRO A 81 -5.35 19.41 -30.97
C PRO A 81 -5.98 20.74 -30.51
N TYR A 82 -6.06 21.04 -29.21
CA TYR A 82 -6.70 22.27 -28.73
C TYR A 82 -5.98 23.54 -29.19
N LEU A 83 -6.70 24.66 -29.30
CA LEU A 83 -6.12 25.92 -29.79
C LEU A 83 -5.52 26.75 -28.65
N LEU A 84 -4.23 27.11 -28.77
CA LEU A 84 -3.57 28.10 -27.92
C LEU A 84 -3.78 29.54 -28.42
N SER A 85 -4.89 29.83 -29.08
CA SER A 85 -5.11 31.13 -29.72
C SER A 85 -6.57 31.47 -29.92
N ALA A 86 -6.91 32.74 -29.69
CA ALA A 86 -8.21 33.30 -30.00
C ALA A 86 -8.08 34.49 -30.96
N THR A 87 -9.12 34.72 -31.75
CA THR A 87 -9.22 35.85 -32.69
C THR A 87 -10.44 36.70 -32.32
N CYS A 88 -10.29 38.02 -32.38
CA CYS A 88 -11.37 38.96 -32.11
C CYS A 88 -12.36 38.94 -33.28
N GLU A 89 -13.61 38.57 -33.01
CA GLU A 89 -14.68 38.47 -33.99
C GLU A 89 -15.31 39.85 -34.28
N PRO A 90 -16.01 40.03 -35.43
CA PRO A 90 -16.67 41.30 -35.78
C PRO A 90 -17.74 41.78 -34.79
N ASN A 91 -18.21 40.90 -33.90
CA ASN A 91 -19.17 41.19 -32.84
C ASN A 91 -18.53 41.78 -31.55
N GLY A 92 -17.20 41.89 -31.47
CA GLY A 92 -16.47 42.36 -30.28
C GLY A 92 -16.23 41.29 -29.20
N SER A 93 -16.45 40.02 -29.51
CA SER A 93 -16.11 38.88 -28.65
C SER A 93 -14.92 38.08 -29.19
N TRP A 94 -14.30 37.25 -28.35
CA TRP A 94 -13.22 36.36 -28.77
C TRP A 94 -13.78 35.02 -29.23
N SER A 95 -13.21 34.47 -30.31
CA SER A 95 -13.50 33.11 -30.76
C SER A 95 -13.31 32.09 -29.62
N ARG A 96 -14.20 31.09 -29.53
CA ARG A 96 -14.16 30.05 -28.49
C ARG A 96 -12.76 29.43 -28.32
N ILE A 97 -12.26 29.48 -27.09
CA ILE A 97 -11.03 28.85 -26.62
C ILE A 97 -11.34 28.04 -25.36
N GLU A 98 -10.60 26.95 -25.16
CA GLU A 98 -10.78 25.99 -24.06
C GLU A 98 -9.42 25.71 -23.39
N GLU A 99 -9.43 25.05 -22.22
CA GLU A 99 -8.21 24.71 -21.49
C GLU A 99 -7.35 23.69 -22.25
N ALA A 100 -6.43 24.20 -23.05
CA ALA A 100 -5.50 23.46 -23.91
C ALA A 100 -4.23 22.97 -23.18
N CYS A 101 -4.05 23.28 -21.90
CA CYS A 101 -2.89 22.85 -21.12
C CYS A 101 -3.31 22.03 -19.89
N LEU A 102 -2.64 20.90 -19.65
CA LEU A 102 -2.87 20.05 -18.47
C LEU A 102 -1.67 20.12 -17.52
N ARG A 103 -1.93 19.98 -16.22
CA ARG A 103 -0.88 19.96 -15.20
C ARG A 103 -0.02 18.71 -15.38
N LYS A 104 1.29 18.86 -15.23
CA LYS A 104 2.24 17.77 -15.41
C LYS A 104 2.13 16.78 -14.25
N SER A 105 1.96 15.51 -14.57
CA SER A 105 1.93 14.40 -13.62
C SER A 105 3.20 13.58 -13.70
N CYS A 106 3.72 13.17 -12.54
CA CYS A 106 4.75 12.15 -12.48
C CYS A 106 4.20 10.80 -12.97
N PRO A 107 5.07 9.88 -13.46
CA PRO A 107 4.65 8.54 -13.84
C PRO A 107 4.11 7.78 -12.63
N ASP A 108 3.01 7.05 -12.82
CA ASP A 108 2.42 6.16 -11.81
C ASP A 108 3.50 5.20 -11.25
N PRO A 109 3.81 5.24 -9.93
CA PRO A 109 4.92 4.50 -9.37
C PRO A 109 4.54 3.02 -9.17
N GLN A 110 4.88 2.19 -10.14
CA GLN A 110 4.56 0.76 -10.17
C GLN A 110 5.38 -0.06 -9.14
N VAL A 111 4.81 -0.31 -7.96
CA VAL A 111 5.44 -1.08 -6.86
C VAL A 111 4.87 -2.49 -6.79
N LYS A 112 5.72 -3.52 -7.00
CA LYS A 112 5.31 -4.94 -6.90
C LYS A 112 5.33 -5.41 -5.46
N HIS A 113 4.29 -6.16 -5.05
CA HIS A 113 4.08 -6.61 -3.65
C HIS A 113 4.00 -5.43 -2.68
N GLY A 114 3.32 -4.36 -3.11
CA GLY A 114 3.12 -3.16 -2.33
C GLY A 114 1.93 -2.36 -2.85
N LYS A 115 1.55 -1.37 -2.06
CA LYS A 115 0.42 -0.48 -2.29
C LYS A 115 0.91 0.96 -2.33
N VAL A 116 0.46 1.69 -3.34
CA VAL A 116 0.65 3.13 -3.47
C VAL A 116 -0.66 3.83 -3.14
N VAL A 117 -0.60 4.84 -2.29
CA VAL A 117 -1.73 5.70 -1.94
C VAL A 117 -1.32 7.15 -2.21
N ALA A 118 -2.05 7.83 -3.10
CA ALA A 118 -1.94 9.28 -3.28
C ALA A 118 -2.97 9.95 -2.37
N PRO A 119 -2.59 10.78 -1.37
CA PRO A 119 -3.56 11.43 -0.49
C PRO A 119 -4.56 12.37 -1.21
N ASN A 120 -4.16 12.86 -2.39
CA ASN A 120 -4.96 13.75 -3.25
C ASN A 120 -5.53 13.04 -4.49
N ASP A 121 -5.52 11.69 -4.53
CA ASP A 121 -5.92 10.86 -5.67
C ASP A 121 -5.25 11.21 -7.02
N THR A 122 -4.09 11.88 -6.97
CA THR A 122 -3.36 12.43 -8.12
C THR A 122 -1.84 12.30 -7.95
N PHE A 123 -1.13 12.19 -9.08
CA PHE A 123 0.34 12.22 -9.14
C PHE A 123 0.87 13.50 -9.81
N GLU A 124 0.05 14.55 -9.83
CA GLU A 124 0.41 15.87 -10.35
C GLU A 124 1.60 16.47 -9.59
N TRP A 125 2.32 17.40 -10.22
CA TRP A 125 3.33 18.22 -9.57
C TRP A 125 2.84 18.73 -8.20
N GLU A 126 3.69 18.63 -7.18
CA GLU A 126 3.44 18.92 -5.75
C GLU A 126 2.60 17.86 -5.00
N SER A 127 2.15 16.79 -5.66
CA SER A 127 1.49 15.65 -5.00
C SER A 127 2.49 14.69 -4.36
N GLU A 128 2.06 14.05 -3.27
CA GLU A 128 2.80 12.99 -2.57
C GLU A 128 2.24 11.61 -2.91
N ALA A 129 3.11 10.59 -2.95
CA ALA A 129 2.71 9.19 -3.06
C ALA A 129 3.30 8.41 -1.87
N HIS A 130 2.41 7.82 -1.07
CA HIS A 130 2.72 7.02 0.11
C HIS A 130 2.81 5.55 -0.30
N ILE A 131 3.89 4.88 0.07
CA ILE A 131 4.21 3.54 -0.39
C ILE A 131 4.39 2.60 0.80
N SER A 132 3.65 1.50 0.77
CA SER A 132 3.69 0.42 1.76
C SER A 132 3.88 -0.92 1.05
N CYS A 133 4.42 -1.92 1.75
CA CYS A 133 4.58 -3.28 1.21
C CYS A 133 3.46 -4.19 1.71
N ASP A 134 3.18 -5.25 0.94
CA ASP A 134 2.26 -6.31 1.34
C ASP A 134 2.87 -7.19 2.45
N GLU A 135 2.04 -7.98 3.11
CA GLU A 135 2.48 -8.88 4.19
C GLU A 135 3.58 -9.85 3.70
N GLY A 136 4.62 -10.01 4.52
CA GLY A 136 5.81 -10.78 4.18
C GLY A 136 6.81 -10.07 3.26
N TYR A 137 6.61 -8.79 2.96
CA TYR A 137 7.57 -7.94 2.27
C TYR A 137 7.94 -6.72 3.12
N PHE A 138 9.15 -6.19 2.91
CA PHE A 138 9.64 -4.99 3.58
C PHE A 138 10.15 -3.96 2.57
N LEU A 139 10.03 -2.68 2.93
CA LEU A 139 10.32 -1.57 2.04
C LEU A 139 11.82 -1.29 1.94
N ARG A 140 12.33 -1.17 0.71
CA ARG A 140 13.64 -0.59 0.40
C ARG A 140 13.48 0.76 -0.28
N GLY A 141 13.89 1.82 0.43
CA GLY A 141 13.82 3.20 -0.04
C GLY A 141 12.99 4.07 0.90
N LYS A 142 12.50 5.21 0.40
CA LYS A 142 11.65 6.12 1.18
C LYS A 142 10.18 5.69 1.10
N PRO A 143 9.41 5.76 2.21
CA PRO A 143 7.98 5.44 2.22
C PRO A 143 7.10 6.52 1.60
N ILE A 144 7.65 7.71 1.34
CA ILE A 144 6.95 8.83 0.71
C ILE A 144 7.86 9.41 -0.37
N ILE A 145 7.31 9.63 -1.56
CA ILE A 145 7.95 10.31 -2.69
C ILE A 145 7.06 11.46 -3.16
N ILE A 146 7.67 12.57 -3.58
CA ILE A 146 6.97 13.82 -3.94
C ILE A 146 7.20 14.11 -5.42
N CYS A 147 6.17 14.51 -6.16
CA CYS A 147 6.30 14.84 -7.57
C CYS A 147 6.88 16.25 -7.74
N ASN A 148 8.17 16.33 -8.11
CA ASN A 148 8.93 17.58 -8.22
C ASN A 148 9.07 18.04 -9.67
N LEU A 149 9.08 19.37 -9.88
CA LEU A 149 9.36 19.98 -11.18
C LEU A 149 10.87 20.23 -11.36
N ILE A 150 11.53 19.45 -12.21
CA ILE A 150 12.96 19.54 -12.53
C ILE A 150 13.12 20.18 -13.92
N GLY A 151 13.58 21.44 -13.95
CA GLY A 151 13.69 22.21 -15.19
C GLY A 151 12.31 22.52 -15.75
N GLU A 152 11.92 21.87 -16.84
CA GLU A 152 10.58 21.93 -17.43
C GLU A 152 9.77 20.62 -17.26
N ASN A 153 10.38 19.53 -16.81
CA ASN A 153 9.76 18.22 -16.68
C ASN A 153 9.47 17.89 -15.22
N VAL A 154 8.62 16.89 -14.97
CA VAL A 154 8.33 16.39 -13.61
C VAL A 154 9.01 15.04 -13.38
N SER A 155 9.43 14.81 -12.15
CA SER A 155 10.04 13.56 -11.69
C SER A 155 9.78 13.38 -10.20
N TRP A 156 9.71 12.13 -9.75
CA TRP A 156 9.71 11.81 -8.33
C TRP A 156 10.97 12.34 -7.64
N SER A 157 10.82 12.75 -6.38
CA SER A 157 11.87 13.29 -5.50
C SER A 157 13.00 12.31 -5.19
N ASP A 158 12.76 11.02 -5.43
CA ASP A 158 13.68 9.92 -5.22
C ASP A 158 13.33 8.78 -6.20
N THR A 159 14.18 7.76 -6.27
CA THR A 159 13.85 6.51 -6.97
C THR A 159 12.63 5.84 -6.34
N ILE A 160 11.75 5.27 -7.17
CA ILE A 160 10.60 4.50 -6.71
C ILE A 160 11.12 3.32 -5.86
N PRO A 161 10.69 3.20 -4.59
CA PRO A 161 11.14 2.14 -3.69
C PRO A 161 10.58 0.78 -4.13
N HIS A 162 11.24 -0.30 -3.71
CA HIS A 162 10.81 -1.67 -4.00
C HIS A 162 10.58 -2.48 -2.73
N CYS A 163 9.68 -3.45 -2.82
CA CYS A 163 9.35 -4.36 -1.73
C CYS A 163 10.15 -5.66 -1.88
N GLU A 164 11.01 -5.97 -0.91
CA GLU A 164 11.80 -7.21 -0.85
C GLU A 164 11.09 -8.23 0.04
N LYS A 165 11.08 -9.52 -0.33
CA LYS A 165 10.49 -10.56 0.51
C LYS A 165 11.30 -10.70 1.81
N ILE A 166 10.61 -10.79 2.94
CA ILE A 166 11.22 -10.93 4.26
C ILE A 166 11.79 -12.33 4.42
N TYR A 167 13.07 -12.37 4.80
CA TYR A 167 13.79 -13.57 5.18
C TYR A 167 14.55 -13.34 6.49
N CYS A 168 14.52 -14.33 7.38
CA CYS A 168 15.35 -14.36 8.57
C CYS A 168 16.57 -15.25 8.36
N GLY A 169 17.73 -14.76 8.80
CA GLY A 169 18.91 -15.61 9.00
C GLY A 169 18.70 -16.65 10.10
N GLN A 170 19.71 -17.51 10.29
CA GLN A 170 19.66 -18.59 11.28
C GLN A 170 19.34 -18.07 12.70
N PRO A 171 18.40 -18.69 13.42
CA PRO A 171 18.10 -18.39 14.83
C PRO A 171 19.35 -18.44 15.72
N PRO A 172 19.41 -17.67 16.82
CA PRO A 172 20.51 -17.75 17.76
C PRO A 172 20.71 -19.16 18.33
N LYS A 173 21.96 -19.62 18.39
CA LYS A 173 22.30 -20.90 19.02
C LYS A 173 22.35 -20.74 20.54
N ILE A 174 21.61 -21.60 21.25
CA ILE A 174 21.55 -21.60 22.71
C ILE A 174 22.44 -22.71 23.28
N LYS A 175 22.89 -22.56 24.53
CA LYS A 175 23.61 -23.63 25.24
C LYS A 175 22.62 -24.69 25.71
N HIS A 176 23.01 -25.97 25.66
CA HIS A 176 22.21 -27.12 26.11
C HIS A 176 20.81 -27.20 25.46
N GLY A 177 20.69 -26.76 24.21
CA GLY A 177 19.43 -26.84 23.47
C GLY A 177 19.60 -26.62 21.97
N LYS A 178 18.57 -27.01 21.24
CA LYS A 178 18.49 -27.02 19.78
C LYS A 178 17.11 -26.55 19.32
N HIS A 179 17.02 -26.08 18.08
CA HIS A 179 15.75 -25.72 17.46
C HIS A 179 15.44 -26.60 16.23
N THR A 180 14.16 -26.66 15.86
CA THR A 180 13.72 -27.25 14.60
C THR A 180 14.38 -26.58 13.39
N ASN A 181 14.62 -27.35 12.32
CA ASN A 181 15.23 -26.85 11.07
C ASN A 181 16.63 -26.22 11.22
N SER A 182 17.41 -26.61 12.24
CA SER A 182 18.77 -26.09 12.51
C SER A 182 19.82 -26.26 11.40
N TYR A 183 19.53 -27.09 10.38
CA TYR A 183 20.35 -27.23 9.18
C TYR A 183 20.11 -26.12 8.14
N ARG A 184 19.03 -25.33 8.29
CA ARG A 184 18.71 -24.20 7.40
C ARG A 184 19.36 -22.90 7.88
N ASN A 185 19.74 -22.08 6.92
CA ASN A 185 20.34 -20.75 7.15
C ASN A 185 19.38 -19.60 6.80
N ILE A 186 18.28 -19.90 6.11
CA ILE A 186 17.28 -18.93 5.62
C ILE A 186 15.88 -19.47 5.96
N PHE A 187 15.09 -18.61 6.59
CA PHE A 187 13.71 -18.85 7.03
C PHE A 187 12.80 -17.81 6.40
N GLU A 188 11.61 -18.21 5.95
CA GLU A 188 10.66 -17.28 5.32
C GLU A 188 9.83 -16.54 6.38
N TYR A 189 9.22 -15.42 6.01
CA TYR A 189 8.24 -14.72 6.84
C TYR A 189 7.17 -15.66 7.41
N ASN A 190 6.78 -15.44 8.66
CA ASN A 190 5.88 -16.28 9.44
C ASN A 190 6.31 -17.75 9.61
N GLU A 191 7.52 -18.16 9.19
CA GLU A 191 8.05 -19.49 9.51
C GLU A 191 8.30 -19.61 11.02
N LEU A 192 7.72 -20.65 11.62
CA LEU A 192 7.81 -20.96 13.05
C LEU A 192 8.96 -21.94 13.32
N ILE A 193 9.86 -21.58 14.22
CA ILE A 193 10.82 -22.52 14.82
C ILE A 193 10.48 -22.79 16.29
N THR A 194 10.75 -24.00 16.75
CA THR A 194 10.56 -24.42 18.15
C THR A 194 11.89 -24.86 18.74
N TYR A 195 12.27 -24.30 19.89
CA TYR A 195 13.41 -24.71 20.70
C TYR A 195 13.05 -25.85 21.66
N SER A 196 14.06 -26.65 21.97
CA SER A 196 14.02 -27.78 22.91
C SER A 196 15.36 -27.87 23.61
N CYS A 197 15.37 -28.21 24.90
CA CYS A 197 16.61 -28.48 25.61
C CYS A 197 17.15 -29.87 25.26
N ASP A 198 18.46 -30.02 25.32
CA ASP A 198 19.11 -31.32 25.22
C ASP A 198 18.95 -32.10 26.53
N PRO A 199 19.09 -33.44 26.52
CA PRO A 199 19.12 -34.23 27.75
C PRO A 199 20.24 -33.76 28.69
N SER A 200 19.97 -33.77 30.00
CA SER A 200 20.97 -33.45 31.02
C SER A 200 21.84 -34.67 31.31
N ASN A 201 23.14 -34.43 31.49
CA ASN A 201 24.10 -35.43 32.00
C ASN A 201 24.18 -35.44 33.54
N GLY A 202 23.42 -34.55 34.21
CA GLY A 202 23.39 -34.41 35.67
C GLY A 202 22.17 -35.07 36.31
N PRO A 203 22.04 -35.00 37.65
CA PRO A 203 20.92 -35.57 38.39
C PRO A 203 19.61 -34.77 38.26
N ASP A 204 19.66 -33.58 37.66
CA ASP A 204 18.55 -32.66 37.45
C ASP A 204 18.50 -32.25 35.96
N GLU A 205 17.30 -32.15 35.39
CA GLU A 205 17.07 -31.88 33.96
C GLU A 205 17.19 -30.39 33.60
N TYR A 206 17.48 -30.10 32.33
CA TYR A 206 17.44 -28.73 31.80
C TYR A 206 15.98 -28.28 31.60
N SER A 207 15.63 -27.16 32.22
CA SER A 207 14.36 -26.46 32.01
C SER A 207 14.52 -25.40 30.91
N LEU A 208 13.51 -25.28 30.04
CA LEU A 208 13.43 -24.23 29.03
C LEU A 208 12.74 -23.00 29.64
N VAL A 209 13.50 -21.94 29.88
CA VAL A 209 13.03 -20.66 30.44
C VAL A 209 12.86 -19.64 29.30
N GLY A 210 11.65 -19.10 29.14
CA GLY A 210 11.29 -18.15 28.08
C GLY A 210 10.37 -18.76 27.00
N GLN A 211 10.17 -18.04 25.90
CA GLN A 211 9.32 -18.53 24.80
C GLN A 211 10.04 -19.63 24.00
N ASN A 212 9.43 -20.81 23.90
CA ASN A 212 9.99 -21.91 23.12
C ASN A 212 9.74 -21.77 21.60
N LYS A 213 8.92 -20.81 21.16
CA LYS A 213 8.44 -20.65 19.79
C LYS A 213 8.79 -19.26 19.26
N LEU A 214 9.61 -19.20 18.22
CA LEU A 214 10.02 -17.94 17.57
C LEU A 214 9.52 -17.94 16.12
N ILE A 215 9.03 -16.79 15.65
CA ILE A 215 8.48 -16.59 14.31
C ILE A 215 9.34 -15.55 13.58
N CYS A 216 9.61 -15.78 12.29
CA CYS A 216 10.29 -14.79 11.46
C CYS A 216 9.36 -13.62 11.12
N ILE A 217 9.67 -12.41 11.61
CA ILE A 217 8.78 -11.23 11.49
C ILE A 217 9.35 -10.12 10.61
N GLU A 218 10.68 -9.96 10.59
CA GLU A 218 11.38 -8.86 9.93
C GLU A 218 12.73 -9.37 9.40
N PRO A 219 13.40 -8.66 8.47
CA PRO A 219 14.69 -9.08 7.93
C PRO A 219 15.73 -9.34 9.03
N ASN A 220 16.19 -10.59 9.12
CA ASN A 220 17.09 -11.08 10.18
C ASN A 220 16.60 -10.91 11.63
N LYS A 221 15.28 -10.81 11.87
CA LYS A 221 14.71 -10.56 13.20
C LYS A 221 13.52 -11.49 13.51
N TRP A 222 13.61 -12.09 14.69
CA TRP A 222 12.64 -13.04 15.22
C TRP A 222 11.66 -12.36 16.19
N SER A 223 10.51 -12.99 16.42
CA SER A 223 9.40 -12.43 17.21
C SER A 223 9.72 -12.17 18.69
N SER A 224 10.76 -12.79 19.23
CA SER A 224 11.21 -12.66 20.62
C SER A 224 12.65 -13.16 20.75
N ASP A 225 13.27 -12.88 21.90
CA ASP A 225 14.59 -13.41 22.25
C ASP A 225 14.57 -14.94 22.40
N PRO A 226 15.70 -15.62 22.12
CA PRO A 226 15.81 -17.07 22.26
C PRO A 226 15.70 -17.51 23.74
N PRO A 227 15.07 -18.66 24.03
CA PRO A 227 14.93 -19.16 25.40
C PRO A 227 16.26 -19.69 25.96
N LEU A 228 16.33 -19.82 27.28
CA LEU A 228 17.48 -20.36 27.99
C LEU A 228 17.22 -21.80 28.45
N CYS A 229 18.12 -22.72 28.11
CA CYS A 229 18.15 -24.06 28.70
C CYS A 229 19.13 -24.10 29.86
N LYS A 230 18.61 -24.14 31.09
CA LYS A 230 19.39 -24.25 32.33
C LYS A 230 18.68 -25.15 33.34
N VAL A 231 19.42 -25.74 34.27
CA VAL A 231 18.80 -26.40 35.42
C VAL A 231 18.13 -25.32 36.26
N VAL A 232 16.85 -25.52 36.58
CA VAL A 232 16.08 -24.67 37.50
C VAL A 232 15.63 -25.55 38.66
N LYS A 233 15.88 -25.12 39.90
CA LYS A 233 15.66 -25.91 41.11
C LYS A 233 15.28 -25.03 42.29
N CYS A 234 13.97 -24.82 42.47
CA CYS A 234 13.47 -24.12 43.64
C CYS A 234 13.60 -24.99 44.91
N GLN A 235 13.90 -24.34 46.04
CA GLN A 235 13.88 -24.99 47.35
C GLN A 235 12.46 -25.46 47.69
N ARG A 236 12.33 -26.57 48.46
CA ARG A 236 11.03 -27.06 48.92
C ARG A 236 10.35 -25.95 49.75
N PRO A 237 9.19 -25.43 49.32
CA PRO A 237 8.60 -24.26 49.94
C PRO A 237 7.98 -24.65 51.28
N PHE A 238 8.25 -23.84 52.31
CA PHE A 238 7.74 -23.99 53.66
C PHE A 238 6.87 -22.77 54.01
N LEU A 239 5.71 -23.01 54.61
CA LEU A 239 4.80 -21.98 55.05
C LEU A 239 4.50 -22.17 56.53
N GLU A 240 4.96 -21.23 57.35
CA GLU A 240 4.68 -21.26 58.79
C GLU A 240 3.17 -21.02 59.03
N HIS A 241 2.58 -21.78 59.95
CA HIS A 241 1.13 -21.76 60.23
C HIS A 241 0.22 -22.05 59.02
N GLY A 242 0.75 -22.72 57.99
CA GLY A 242 -0.01 -23.19 56.83
C GLY A 242 0.39 -24.59 56.39
N ILE A 243 -0.32 -25.11 55.39
CA ILE A 243 -0.15 -26.43 54.80
C ILE A 243 -0.10 -26.35 53.28
N MET A 244 0.68 -27.24 52.68
CA MET A 244 0.71 -27.45 51.24
C MET A 244 -0.41 -28.40 50.85
N VAL A 245 -1.46 -27.89 50.20
CA VAL A 245 -2.64 -28.67 49.82
C VAL A 245 -2.53 -29.33 48.44
N SER A 246 -1.65 -28.82 47.58
CA SER A 246 -1.37 -29.40 46.27
C SER A 246 0.04 -29.07 45.78
N GLY A 247 0.58 -29.90 44.87
CA GLY A 247 1.89 -29.72 44.24
C GLY A 247 3.09 -30.35 44.96
N SER A 248 2.87 -31.09 46.05
CA SER A 248 3.96 -31.72 46.82
C SER A 248 4.80 -32.70 45.99
N ARG A 249 6.12 -32.49 45.97
CA ARG A 249 7.13 -33.25 45.20
C ARG A 249 8.47 -33.30 45.94
N ASP A 250 9.37 -34.18 45.51
CA ASP A 250 10.75 -34.24 45.99
C ASP A 250 11.70 -33.26 45.30
N LYS A 251 11.36 -32.81 44.09
CA LYS A 251 12.07 -31.79 43.33
C LYS A 251 11.07 -30.80 42.72
N PHE A 252 11.43 -29.53 42.68
CA PHE A 252 10.64 -28.45 42.09
C PHE A 252 11.47 -27.78 40.98
N SER A 253 11.17 -28.13 39.73
CA SER A 253 11.75 -27.53 38.52
C SER A 253 10.91 -26.33 38.04
N TYR A 254 11.37 -25.63 37.00
CA TYR A 254 10.68 -24.49 36.41
C TYR A 254 9.19 -24.76 36.15
N GLN A 255 8.34 -23.79 36.47
CA GLN A 255 6.86 -23.86 36.41
C GLN A 255 6.21 -24.96 37.28
N SER A 256 6.94 -25.58 38.22
CA SER A 256 6.31 -26.39 39.27
C SER A 256 5.38 -25.51 40.10
N VAL A 257 4.09 -25.84 40.15
CA VAL A 257 3.06 -25.10 40.90
C VAL A 257 2.79 -25.76 42.25
N VAL A 258 2.66 -24.93 43.29
CA VAL A 258 2.32 -25.33 44.65
C VAL A 258 1.17 -24.46 45.17
N VAL A 259 0.23 -25.08 45.88
CA VAL A 259 -0.93 -24.39 46.48
C VAL A 259 -0.91 -24.53 47.99
N PHE A 260 -1.15 -23.41 48.68
CA PHE A 260 -1.11 -23.29 50.12
C PHE A 260 -2.46 -22.89 50.73
N GLU A 261 -2.69 -23.35 51.96
CA GLU A 261 -3.82 -22.97 52.81
C GLU A 261 -3.31 -22.70 54.23
N CYS A 262 -3.90 -21.75 54.94
CA CYS A 262 -3.52 -21.47 56.33
C CYS A 262 -4.26 -22.38 57.31
N LEU A 263 -3.63 -22.69 58.44
CA LEU A 263 -4.26 -23.43 59.53
C LEU A 263 -5.39 -22.61 60.17
N GLN A 264 -6.32 -23.32 60.83
CA GLN A 264 -7.48 -22.73 61.50
C GLN A 264 -7.08 -21.57 62.43
N GLY A 265 -7.72 -20.41 62.27
CA GLY A 265 -7.43 -19.20 63.04
C GLY A 265 -6.33 -18.30 62.47
N PHE A 266 -5.81 -18.63 61.28
CA PHE A 266 -4.92 -17.77 60.48
C PHE A 266 -5.57 -17.47 59.13
N TYR A 267 -5.27 -16.30 58.56
CA TYR A 267 -5.64 -15.94 57.19
C TYR A 267 -4.39 -15.78 56.32
N LEU A 268 -4.54 -16.09 55.03
CA LEU A 268 -3.45 -15.98 54.07
C LEU A 268 -3.27 -14.52 53.61
N ASN A 269 -2.04 -14.05 53.67
CA ASN A 269 -1.57 -12.79 53.13
C ASN A 269 -0.58 -13.06 51.99
N GLY A 270 -0.94 -12.66 50.76
CA GLY A 270 -0.23 -13.00 49.52
C GLY A 270 -1.07 -13.90 48.60
N SER A 271 -0.41 -14.57 47.65
CA SER A 271 -1.06 -15.52 46.74
C SER A 271 -1.13 -16.92 47.38
N ASN A 272 -2.25 -17.62 47.23
CA ASN A 272 -2.37 -19.03 47.63
C ASN A 272 -1.70 -19.99 46.63
N LEU A 273 -1.39 -19.52 45.44
CA LEU A 273 -0.71 -20.25 44.37
C LEU A 273 0.63 -19.59 44.08
N VAL A 274 1.71 -20.38 44.14
CA VAL A 274 3.07 -19.98 43.75
C VAL A 274 3.64 -20.98 42.75
N PHE A 275 4.48 -20.51 41.84
CA PHE A 275 5.19 -21.35 40.88
C PHE A 275 6.70 -21.15 40.96
N CYS A 276 7.48 -22.17 40.59
CA CYS A 276 8.92 -22.06 40.53
C CYS A 276 9.32 -21.21 39.30
N GLY A 277 9.83 -20.02 39.57
CA GLY A 277 10.22 -19.01 38.60
C GLY A 277 11.48 -19.36 37.82
N GLY A 278 11.84 -18.47 36.89
CA GLY A 278 13.01 -18.68 36.01
C GLY A 278 14.36 -18.59 36.74
N ASN A 279 14.39 -18.05 37.96
CA ASN A 279 15.60 -17.72 38.72
C ASN A 279 15.71 -18.48 40.05
N ASP A 280 15.26 -19.73 40.09
CA ASP A 280 15.35 -20.63 41.26
C ASP A 280 14.58 -20.14 42.50
N THR A 281 13.67 -19.19 42.30
CA THR A 281 12.84 -18.50 43.29
C THR A 281 11.36 -18.79 43.07
N TRP A 282 10.56 -18.73 44.13
CA TRP A 282 9.10 -18.83 44.04
C TRP A 282 8.48 -17.50 43.61
N GLU A 283 7.60 -17.56 42.62
CA GLU A 283 6.92 -16.41 42.01
C GLU A 283 5.39 -16.64 42.07
N PRO A 284 4.57 -15.65 42.54
CA PRO A 284 4.99 -14.49 43.32
C PRO A 284 5.67 -14.90 44.64
N GLU A 285 6.18 -13.91 45.38
CA GLU A 285 6.81 -14.17 46.69
C GLU A 285 5.92 -15.03 47.61
N MET A 286 6.58 -15.87 48.42
CA MET A 286 5.93 -16.81 49.31
C MET A 286 4.92 -16.10 50.23
N PRO A 287 3.67 -16.60 50.35
CA PRO A 287 2.67 -16.00 51.22
C PRO A 287 3.03 -16.15 52.69
N THR A 288 2.29 -15.45 53.55
CA THR A 288 2.38 -15.54 55.01
C THR A 288 1.02 -15.85 55.62
N CYS A 289 0.97 -16.69 56.66
CA CYS A 289 -0.24 -16.93 57.43
C CYS A 289 -0.24 -16.04 58.67
N ILE A 290 -1.18 -15.09 58.73
CA ILE A 290 -1.29 -14.11 59.82
C ILE A 290 -2.43 -14.53 60.74
N LYS A 291 -2.19 -14.53 62.06
CA LYS A 291 -3.19 -14.92 63.06
C LYS A 291 -4.36 -13.95 63.08
N GLY A 292 -5.59 -14.48 63.02
CA GLY A 292 -6.84 -13.71 63.06
C GLY A 292 -7.74 -13.98 61.86
N TYR A 293 -8.70 -13.08 61.64
CA TYR A 293 -9.62 -13.12 60.51
C TYR A 293 -9.16 -12.12 59.43
N LYS A 294 -9.36 -12.48 58.15
CA LYS A 294 -9.02 -11.60 57.03
C LYS A 294 -9.77 -10.27 57.17
N PRO A 295 -9.09 -9.10 57.19
CA PRO A 295 -9.78 -7.82 57.30
C PRO A 295 -10.68 -7.61 56.07
N THR A 296 -11.99 -7.51 56.31
CA THR A 296 -13.03 -7.32 55.29
C THR A 296 -13.23 -5.86 54.89
N HIS A 297 -12.51 -4.93 55.53
CA HIS A 297 -12.61 -3.50 55.27
C HIS A 297 -11.31 -2.95 54.68
N PRO A 298 -11.34 -2.19 53.57
CA PRO A 298 -10.19 -1.40 53.15
C PRO A 298 -10.01 -0.24 54.13
N THR A 299 -8.93 -0.25 54.91
CA THR A 299 -8.53 0.88 55.75
C THR A 299 -7.94 2.01 54.89
N LYS A 300 -8.80 2.65 54.09
CA LYS A 300 -8.57 4.04 53.66
C LYS A 300 -9.23 4.95 54.68
N THR A 301 -8.41 5.57 55.51
CA THR A 301 -8.80 6.72 56.34
C THR A 301 -9.45 7.78 55.45
N PRO A 302 -10.58 8.41 55.83
CA PRO A 302 -11.19 9.47 55.03
C PRO A 302 -10.20 10.62 54.83
N LEU A 303 -10.12 11.13 53.60
CA LEU A 303 -9.21 12.22 53.20
C LEU A 303 -9.72 13.61 53.69
N SER A 304 -10.19 13.68 54.94
CA SER A 304 -11.01 14.77 55.49
C SER A 304 -10.30 15.58 56.59
N LYS A 305 -8.96 15.58 56.61
CA LYS A 305 -8.14 16.38 57.54
C LYS A 305 -7.12 17.28 56.85
N TYR A 306 -7.47 17.82 55.67
CA TYR A 306 -6.85 19.03 55.14
C TYR A 306 -7.70 20.25 55.55
N PRO A 307 -7.10 21.33 56.11
CA PRO A 307 -7.83 22.55 56.42
C PRO A 307 -8.12 23.31 55.12
N GLY A 308 -9.40 23.50 54.78
CA GLY A 308 -9.78 24.32 53.61
C GLY A 308 -11.02 23.93 52.81
N TYR A 309 -12.01 23.23 53.40
CA TYR A 309 -13.32 23.04 52.74
C TYR A 309 -14.48 23.40 53.68
N PRO A 310 -15.58 24.03 53.20
CA PRO A 310 -16.60 24.59 54.06
C PRO A 310 -17.52 23.52 54.67
N ASN A 311 -17.99 23.81 55.89
CA ASN A 311 -18.97 23.02 56.62
C ASN A 311 -20.38 23.31 56.09
N PRO A 312 -21.19 22.30 55.70
CA PRO A 312 -22.64 22.45 55.57
C PRO A 312 -23.26 22.22 56.95
N SER A 313 -23.64 23.31 57.61
CA SER A 313 -24.62 23.26 58.69
C SER A 313 -25.98 22.86 58.11
N ASP A 314 -26.65 21.87 58.70
CA ASP A 314 -27.88 22.07 59.48
C ASP A 314 -28.61 20.74 59.73
N GLU A 315 -29.36 20.71 60.81
CA GLU A 315 -29.91 19.50 61.42
C GLU A 315 -31.17 18.99 60.70
N ILE A 316 -31.29 17.66 60.55
CA ILE A 316 -32.55 17.01 60.16
C ILE A 316 -33.31 16.70 61.46
N PRO A 317 -34.54 17.21 61.67
CA PRO A 317 -35.33 16.86 62.84
C PRO A 317 -35.88 15.43 62.79
N SER A 318 -36.19 14.90 63.96
CA SER A 318 -36.75 13.57 64.17
C SER A 318 -38.10 13.36 63.49
N LEU A 319 -38.32 12.14 63.00
CA LEU A 319 -39.53 11.70 62.33
C LEU A 319 -40.52 11.12 63.36
N GLU A 320 -41.32 12.00 63.95
CA GLU A 320 -42.62 11.68 64.57
C GLU A 320 -43.68 12.56 63.88
N ASP A 321 -44.93 12.10 63.86
CA ASP A 321 -46.09 12.72 63.20
C ASP A 321 -46.06 12.87 61.66
N PHE A 322 -46.42 11.79 60.94
CA PHE A 322 -47.34 11.86 59.78
C PHE A 322 -48.01 10.49 59.55
N GLU A 323 -49.13 10.27 60.22
CA GLU A 323 -50.14 9.30 59.77
C GLU A 323 -50.84 9.82 58.48
N ASP A 324 -51.63 8.95 57.84
CA ASP A 324 -52.48 9.23 56.67
C ASP A 324 -51.81 9.52 55.32
N LEU A 325 -51.15 8.49 54.75
CA LEU A 325 -51.24 8.26 53.30
C LEU A 325 -52.28 7.17 53.01
N ASP A 326 -53.41 7.61 52.45
CA ASP A 326 -54.56 6.80 52.09
C ASP A 326 -54.15 5.57 51.23
N ALA A 327 -54.73 4.40 51.51
CA ALA A 327 -54.28 3.12 50.92
C ALA A 327 -54.33 3.08 49.38
N GLY A 328 -55.14 3.96 48.78
CA GLY A 328 -55.20 4.18 47.33
C GLY A 328 -53.90 4.73 46.72
N ILE A 329 -53.12 5.54 47.43
CA ILE A 329 -51.85 6.09 46.91
C ILE A 329 -50.78 5.00 46.84
N ILE A 330 -50.70 4.15 47.87
CA ILE A 330 -49.79 2.98 47.88
C ILE A 330 -50.18 2.00 46.78
N ALA A 331 -51.49 1.74 46.59
CA ALA A 331 -51.97 0.90 45.49
C ALA A 331 -51.63 1.47 44.10
N LEU A 332 -51.75 2.79 43.89
CA LEU A 332 -51.36 3.46 42.65
C LEU A 332 -49.84 3.42 42.40
N ALA A 333 -49.02 3.62 43.45
CA ALA A 333 -47.56 3.51 43.35
C ALA A 333 -47.12 2.08 42.99
N ILE A 334 -47.75 1.06 43.58
CA ILE A 334 -47.48 -0.36 43.27
C ILE A 334 -47.94 -0.69 41.84
N LEU A 335 -49.14 -0.25 41.42
CA LEU A 335 -49.64 -0.49 40.06
C LEU A 335 -48.77 0.19 39.00
N THR A 336 -48.34 1.43 39.22
CA THR A 336 -47.45 2.14 38.29
C THR A 336 -46.06 1.49 38.22
N ALA A 337 -45.51 1.02 39.35
CA ALA A 337 -44.27 0.25 39.38
C ALA A 337 -44.40 -1.09 38.62
N ILE A 338 -45.50 -1.83 38.80
CA ILE A 338 -45.75 -3.09 38.08
C ILE A 338 -45.88 -2.84 36.57
N VAL A 339 -46.63 -1.82 36.14
CA VAL A 339 -46.75 -1.47 34.72
C VAL A 339 -45.40 -1.07 34.13
N ALA A 340 -44.59 -0.28 34.85
CA ALA A 340 -43.24 0.08 34.42
C ALA A 340 -42.33 -1.15 34.26
N VAL A 341 -42.36 -2.09 35.21
CA VAL A 341 -41.60 -3.35 35.12
C VAL A 341 -42.06 -4.20 33.94
N VAL A 342 -43.37 -4.33 33.69
CA VAL A 342 -43.90 -5.08 32.53
C VAL A 342 -43.48 -4.44 31.20
N VAL A 343 -43.51 -3.11 31.10
CA VAL A 343 -43.04 -2.38 29.91
C VAL A 343 -41.54 -2.59 29.71
N VAL A 344 -40.71 -2.46 30.75
CA VAL A 344 -39.27 -2.70 30.66
C VAL A 344 -38.97 -4.16 30.27
N CYS A 345 -39.64 -5.14 30.87
CA CYS A 345 -39.49 -6.55 30.52
C CYS A 345 -39.91 -6.86 29.08
N THR A 346 -41.00 -6.27 28.57
CA THR A 346 -41.43 -6.47 27.17
C THR A 346 -40.50 -5.78 26.17
N CYS A 347 -39.95 -4.61 26.50
CA CYS A 347 -38.91 -3.95 25.71
C CYS A 347 -37.62 -4.79 25.66
N LEU A 348 -37.12 -5.24 26.82
CA LEU A 348 -35.93 -6.10 26.90
C LEU A 348 -36.13 -7.42 26.15
N TYR A 349 -37.31 -8.06 26.29
CA TYR A 349 -37.63 -9.27 25.54
C TYR A 349 -37.61 -9.04 24.04
N ARG A 350 -38.21 -7.94 23.54
CA ARG A 350 -38.17 -7.60 22.10
C ARG A 350 -36.76 -7.34 21.59
N CYS A 351 -35.93 -6.58 22.32
CA CYS A 351 -34.54 -6.31 21.94
C CYS A 351 -33.66 -7.59 21.92
N LEU A 352 -33.86 -8.49 22.89
CA LEU A 352 -33.12 -9.76 22.95
C LEU A 352 -33.56 -10.78 21.88
N PHE A 353 -34.82 -10.70 21.42
CA PHE A 353 -35.33 -11.57 20.35
C PHE A 353 -35.01 -11.05 18.94
N SER A 354 -34.95 -9.73 18.72
CA SER A 354 -34.55 -9.15 17.43
C SER A 354 -33.08 -9.44 17.11
N GLY A 355 -32.17 -9.21 18.06
CA GLY A 355 -30.74 -9.47 17.86
C GLY A 355 -30.41 -10.93 17.52
N LYS A 356 -31.13 -11.89 18.13
CA LYS A 356 -30.98 -13.33 17.82
C LYS A 356 -31.49 -13.74 16.43
N LYS A 357 -32.33 -12.92 15.79
CA LYS A 357 -32.77 -13.15 14.41
C LYS A 357 -31.70 -12.61 13.44
N GLU A 358 -31.27 -11.38 13.65
CA GLU A 358 -30.23 -10.72 12.83
C GLU A 358 -28.90 -11.49 12.85
N GLU A 359 -28.50 -12.06 14.00
CA GLU A 359 -27.30 -12.90 14.11
C GLU A 359 -27.38 -14.18 13.26
N LYS A 360 -28.57 -14.78 13.11
CA LYS A 360 -28.77 -15.97 12.26
C LYS A 360 -28.71 -15.60 10.78
N ASP A 361 -29.46 -14.58 10.38
CA ASP A 361 -29.52 -14.10 9.00
C ASP A 361 -28.12 -13.65 8.51
N MET A 362 -27.30 -13.07 9.39
CA MET A 362 -25.90 -12.70 9.11
C MET A 362 -24.99 -13.92 8.96
N LYS A 363 -25.14 -14.96 9.80
CA LYS A 363 -24.37 -16.21 9.72
C LYS A 363 -24.70 -17.01 8.46
N GLU A 364 -25.96 -17.01 8.03
CA GLU A 364 -26.41 -17.67 6.80
C GLU A 364 -25.84 -16.98 5.55
N LYS A 365 -25.92 -15.65 5.47
CA LYS A 365 -25.28 -14.86 4.41
C LYS A 365 -23.75 -15.05 4.39
N ALA A 366 -23.09 -15.09 5.54
CA ALA A 366 -21.65 -15.33 5.63
C ALA A 366 -21.25 -16.74 5.16
N LYS A 367 -22.14 -17.74 5.28
CA LYS A 367 -21.94 -19.09 4.73
C LYS A 367 -22.12 -19.10 3.22
N GLU A 368 -23.13 -18.42 2.68
CA GLU A 368 -23.37 -18.29 1.24
C GLU A 368 -22.20 -17.58 0.53
N VAL A 369 -21.68 -16.48 1.10
CA VAL A 369 -20.49 -15.79 0.56
C VAL A 369 -19.28 -16.72 0.50
N LYS A 370 -18.99 -17.48 1.57
CA LYS A 370 -17.88 -18.44 1.59
C LYS A 370 -18.05 -19.59 0.59
N GLU A 371 -19.27 -20.10 0.44
CA GLU A 371 -19.55 -21.15 -0.55
C GLU A 371 -19.46 -20.62 -2.00
N LYS A 372 -19.67 -19.31 -2.21
CA LYS A 372 -19.40 -18.64 -3.48
C LYS A 372 -17.91 -18.45 -3.73
N GLU A 373 -17.15 -17.90 -2.78
CA GLU A 373 -15.69 -17.73 -2.90
C GLU A 373 -14.98 -19.06 -3.22
N VAL A 374 -15.36 -20.15 -2.54
CA VAL A 374 -14.82 -21.50 -2.81
C VAL A 374 -15.19 -22.02 -4.20
N ARG A 375 -16.31 -21.58 -4.79
CA ARG A 375 -16.72 -21.95 -6.15
C ARG A 375 -15.93 -21.16 -7.19
N ASP A 376 -15.80 -19.86 -6.98
CA ASP A 376 -15.12 -18.93 -7.88
C ASP A 376 -13.61 -19.28 -7.95
N VAL A 377 -12.96 -19.59 -6.81
CA VAL A 377 -11.57 -20.10 -6.76
C VAL A 377 -11.40 -21.41 -7.54
N LYS A 378 -12.34 -22.35 -7.42
CA LYS A 378 -12.31 -23.63 -8.18
C LYS A 378 -12.55 -23.45 -9.67
N GLU A 379 -13.18 -22.34 -10.10
CA GLU A 379 -13.30 -21.99 -11.52
C GLU A 379 -11.98 -21.43 -12.05
N GLU A 380 -11.37 -20.50 -11.31
CA GLU A 380 -10.07 -19.93 -11.65
C GLU A 380 -8.94 -20.98 -11.70
N GLU A 381 -8.94 -21.96 -10.79
CA GLU A 381 -8.01 -23.10 -10.84
C GLU A 381 -8.17 -23.95 -12.11
N ARG A 382 -9.42 -24.22 -12.54
CA ARG A 382 -9.70 -24.98 -13.76
C ARG A 382 -9.29 -24.22 -15.02
N GLU A 383 -9.50 -22.91 -15.07
CA GLU A 383 -9.02 -22.06 -16.17
C GLU A 383 -7.49 -22.03 -16.26
N LYS A 384 -6.80 -21.94 -15.11
CA LYS A 384 -5.33 -22.01 -15.02
C LYS A 384 -4.80 -23.35 -15.52
N GLU A 385 -5.40 -24.47 -15.11
CA GLU A 385 -5.03 -25.80 -15.62
C GLU A 385 -5.25 -25.92 -17.13
N GLU A 386 -6.37 -25.43 -17.67
CA GLU A 386 -6.65 -25.51 -19.10
C GLU A 386 -5.67 -24.66 -19.92
N LYS A 387 -5.34 -23.45 -19.42
CA LYS A 387 -4.32 -22.59 -20.03
C LYS A 387 -2.94 -23.26 -20.02
N GLN A 388 -2.54 -23.86 -18.91
CA GLN A 388 -1.27 -24.60 -18.83
C GLN A 388 -1.22 -25.76 -19.83
N ARG A 389 -2.30 -26.54 -19.97
CA ARG A 389 -2.41 -27.63 -20.97
C ARG A 389 -2.35 -27.12 -22.41
N LYS A 390 -2.91 -25.94 -22.69
CA LYS A 390 -2.82 -25.28 -24.03
C LYS A 390 -1.37 -24.86 -24.33
N GLU A 391 -0.70 -24.19 -23.39
CA GLU A 391 0.71 -23.80 -23.55
C GLU A 391 1.66 -25.00 -23.69
N GLU A 392 1.39 -26.12 -23.00
CA GLU A 392 2.20 -27.34 -23.11
C GLU A 392 2.06 -27.96 -24.51
N LYS A 393 0.84 -28.08 -25.03
CA LYS A 393 0.60 -28.54 -26.42
C LYS A 393 1.31 -27.67 -27.46
N GLU A 394 1.25 -26.34 -27.31
CA GLU A 394 1.95 -25.43 -28.22
C GLU A 394 3.48 -25.61 -28.17
N LYS A 395 4.04 -25.83 -26.97
CA LYS A 395 5.47 -26.15 -26.78
C LYS A 395 5.83 -27.50 -27.42
N GLU A 396 4.96 -28.50 -27.37
CA GLU A 396 5.16 -29.79 -28.06
C GLU A 396 5.11 -29.67 -29.59
N GLU A 397 4.09 -28.99 -30.13
CA GLU A 397 4.00 -28.73 -31.57
C GLU A 397 5.22 -27.97 -32.10
N LYS A 398 5.71 -26.97 -31.36
CA LYS A 398 6.91 -26.21 -31.73
C LYS A 398 8.15 -27.12 -31.74
N LYS A 399 8.33 -27.97 -30.73
CA LYS A 399 9.42 -28.97 -30.70
C LYS A 399 9.33 -29.96 -31.86
N GLU A 400 8.13 -30.36 -32.28
CA GLU A 400 7.95 -31.24 -33.44
C GLU A 400 8.28 -30.54 -34.76
N LYS A 401 7.84 -29.29 -34.95
CA LYS A 401 8.20 -28.45 -36.10
C LYS A 401 9.72 -28.29 -36.22
N GLU A 402 10.41 -27.96 -35.12
CA GLU A 402 11.88 -27.87 -35.09
C GLU A 402 12.58 -29.21 -35.40
N ARG A 403 12.04 -30.35 -34.95
CA ARG A 403 12.58 -31.68 -35.28
C ARG A 403 12.46 -31.98 -36.77
N LYS A 404 11.29 -31.71 -37.38
CA LYS A 404 11.04 -31.89 -38.82
C LYS A 404 11.95 -30.98 -39.67
N GLU A 405 12.20 -29.76 -39.23
CA GLU A 405 13.12 -28.83 -39.91
C GLU A 405 14.57 -29.32 -39.86
N LYS A 406 15.07 -29.72 -38.67
CA LYS A 406 16.42 -30.31 -38.50
C LYS A 406 16.60 -31.58 -39.33
N GLU A 407 15.56 -32.40 -39.48
CA GLU A 407 15.61 -33.59 -40.34
C GLU A 407 15.68 -33.23 -41.83
N LYS A 408 14.93 -32.20 -42.26
CA LYS A 408 14.98 -31.68 -43.64
C LYS A 408 16.38 -31.14 -43.98
N GLU A 409 16.95 -30.31 -43.10
CA GLU A 409 18.31 -29.77 -43.26
C GLU A 409 19.37 -30.89 -43.33
N ARG A 410 19.25 -31.93 -42.51
CA ARG A 410 20.13 -33.11 -42.56
C ARG A 410 20.04 -33.85 -43.89
N LYS A 411 18.84 -34.06 -44.43
CA LYS A 411 18.61 -34.70 -45.75
C LYS A 411 19.17 -33.86 -46.89
N GLU A 412 19.12 -32.53 -46.78
CA GLU A 412 19.68 -31.61 -47.76
C GLU A 412 21.22 -31.63 -47.77
N LYS A 413 21.86 -31.57 -46.59
CA LYS A 413 23.32 -31.74 -46.44
C LYS A 413 23.81 -33.10 -46.97
N GLU A 414 23.02 -34.16 -46.82
CA GLU A 414 23.35 -35.49 -47.37
C GLU A 414 23.27 -35.51 -48.91
N LYS A 415 22.27 -34.85 -49.51
CA LYS A 415 22.19 -34.68 -50.98
C LYS A 415 23.37 -33.88 -51.52
N GLU A 416 23.73 -32.77 -50.88
CA GLU A 416 24.86 -31.93 -51.27
C GLU A 416 26.19 -32.72 -51.19
N LYS A 417 26.37 -33.53 -50.14
CA LYS A 417 27.54 -34.42 -50.00
C LYS A 417 27.62 -35.44 -51.13
N LYS A 418 26.50 -36.09 -51.49
CA LYS A 418 26.43 -37.05 -52.61
C LYS A 418 26.74 -36.40 -53.96
N GLN A 419 26.26 -35.16 -54.17
CA GLN A 419 26.55 -34.39 -55.38
C GLN A 419 28.05 -34.06 -55.49
N LYS A 420 28.67 -33.54 -54.42
CA LYS A 420 30.13 -33.27 -54.37
C LYS A 420 30.98 -34.52 -54.59
N GLU A 421 30.54 -35.67 -54.08
CA GLU A 421 31.22 -36.95 -54.34
C GLU A 421 31.12 -37.39 -55.81
N LYS A 422 29.97 -37.17 -56.46
CA LYS A 422 29.79 -37.43 -57.91
C LYS A 422 30.69 -36.53 -58.76
N GLU A 423 30.70 -35.23 -58.49
CA GLU A 423 31.57 -34.26 -59.17
C GLU A 423 33.06 -34.59 -59.01
N MET A 424 33.48 -35.05 -57.82
CA MET A 424 34.85 -35.49 -57.59
C MET A 424 35.20 -36.76 -58.39
N LYS A 425 34.27 -37.71 -58.54
CA LYS A 425 34.46 -38.90 -59.38
C LYS A 425 34.58 -38.52 -60.86
N GLU A 426 33.70 -37.67 -61.36
CA GLU A 426 33.76 -37.15 -62.75
C GLU A 426 35.05 -36.38 -63.02
N LYS A 427 35.53 -35.57 -62.06
CA LYS A 427 36.81 -34.86 -62.18
C LYS A 427 37.99 -35.84 -62.27
N LYS A 428 38.05 -36.86 -61.41
CA LYS A 428 39.10 -37.90 -61.46
C LYS A 428 39.08 -38.68 -62.78
N GLU A 429 37.91 -38.93 -63.35
CA GLU A 429 37.80 -39.60 -64.66
C GLU A 429 38.31 -38.71 -65.81
N LYS A 430 37.99 -37.40 -65.77
CA LYS A 430 38.53 -36.41 -66.72
C LYS A 430 40.06 -36.28 -66.62
N GLU A 431 40.61 -36.27 -65.41
CA GLU A 431 42.06 -36.26 -65.17
C GLU A 431 42.74 -37.53 -65.68
N LYS A 432 42.12 -38.71 -65.48
CA LYS A 432 42.60 -39.99 -66.04
C LYS A 432 42.64 -39.96 -67.57
N LYS A 433 41.56 -39.51 -68.22
CA LYS A 433 41.48 -39.37 -69.68
C LYS A 433 42.54 -38.40 -70.24
N GLN A 434 42.76 -37.27 -69.58
CA GLN A 434 43.84 -36.34 -69.97
C GLN A 434 45.25 -36.95 -69.81
N LYS A 435 45.46 -37.80 -68.80
CA LYS A 435 46.74 -38.51 -68.61
C LYS A 435 46.96 -39.55 -69.72
N GLU A 436 45.95 -40.34 -70.03
CA GLU A 436 45.98 -41.32 -71.13
C GLU A 436 46.21 -40.64 -72.50
N GLU A 437 45.60 -39.47 -72.74
CA GLU A 437 45.83 -38.69 -73.96
C GLU A 437 47.27 -38.14 -74.05
N LYS A 438 47.85 -37.70 -72.93
CA LYS A 438 49.27 -37.28 -72.86
C LYS A 438 50.22 -38.45 -73.08
N GLU A 439 49.93 -39.63 -72.55
CA GLU A 439 50.72 -40.84 -72.78
C GLU A 439 50.64 -41.33 -74.23
N MET A 440 49.48 -41.20 -74.90
CA MET A 440 49.37 -41.46 -76.34
C MET A 440 50.16 -40.44 -77.18
N LYS A 441 50.10 -39.15 -76.83
CA LYS A 441 50.90 -38.09 -77.50
C LYS A 441 52.41 -38.24 -77.26
N GLY A 442 52.82 -38.90 -76.17
CA GLY A 442 54.22 -39.27 -75.90
C GLY A 442 54.79 -40.42 -76.74
N LYS A 443 53.97 -41.14 -77.53
CA LYS A 443 54.40 -42.30 -78.34
C LYS A 443 54.51 -42.05 -79.85
N LYS A 444 54.39 -40.80 -80.32
CA LYS A 444 54.70 -40.40 -81.72
C LYS A 444 55.50 -39.10 -81.74
N GLY A 445 56.81 -39.20 -81.98
CA GLY A 445 57.68 -38.02 -82.12
C GLY A 445 59.17 -38.27 -81.86
N VAL A 446 59.82 -39.09 -82.70
CA VAL A 446 61.28 -39.15 -82.76
C VAL A 446 61.76 -38.20 -83.86
N GLY A 447 62.77 -37.37 -83.55
CA GLY A 447 63.71 -36.83 -84.53
C GLY A 447 63.38 -35.49 -85.20
N ALA A 448 63.83 -34.39 -84.59
CA ALA A 448 64.65 -33.34 -85.23
C ALA A 448 64.95 -32.21 -84.23
N GLY A 449 66.20 -31.75 -84.20
CA GLY A 449 66.56 -30.44 -83.62
C GLY A 449 67.59 -29.78 -84.53
N PRO A 450 68.31 -28.74 -84.07
CA PRO A 450 67.95 -27.76 -83.04
C PRO A 450 68.01 -26.32 -83.59
N THR A 451 67.43 -25.34 -82.89
CA THR A 451 67.92 -23.95 -83.03
C THR A 451 67.77 -23.17 -81.73
N THR A 452 68.88 -22.63 -81.27
CA THR A 452 69.04 -21.94 -79.98
C THR A 452 68.65 -20.47 -80.08
N GLN A 453 67.75 -20.00 -79.21
CA GLN A 453 67.80 -18.61 -78.73
C GLN A 453 67.49 -18.53 -77.22
N GLN A 454 68.35 -17.82 -76.50
CA GLN A 454 68.27 -17.63 -75.05
C GLN A 454 67.25 -16.54 -74.70
N LYS A 455 66.53 -16.69 -73.58
CA LYS A 455 66.11 -15.56 -72.73
C LYS A 455 65.89 -16.00 -71.27
N LYS A 456 66.19 -15.07 -70.35
CA LYS A 456 66.37 -15.28 -68.90
C LYS A 456 65.06 -15.62 -68.14
N PRO A 457 65.15 -16.22 -66.93
CA PRO A 457 64.01 -16.47 -66.06
C PRO A 457 63.65 -15.25 -65.19
N THR A 458 62.42 -15.20 -64.67
CA THR A 458 62.05 -14.36 -63.53
C THR A 458 60.94 -15.06 -62.72
N SER A 459 61.04 -15.04 -61.40
CA SER A 459 60.27 -15.86 -60.46
C SER A 459 58.78 -15.48 -60.34
N PRO A 460 57.89 -16.42 -59.94
CA PRO A 460 56.57 -16.08 -59.43
C PRO A 460 56.67 -15.56 -57.99
N VAL A 461 55.95 -14.48 -57.67
CA VAL A 461 55.78 -14.00 -56.30
C VAL A 461 54.67 -14.80 -55.62
N VAL A 462 54.97 -15.33 -54.44
CA VAL A 462 54.00 -15.92 -53.52
C VAL A 462 53.23 -14.80 -52.83
N GLN A 463 51.89 -14.89 -52.80
CA GLN A 463 51.11 -14.16 -51.80
C GLN A 463 50.01 -15.05 -51.21
N LYS A 464 50.31 -15.57 -50.01
CA LYS A 464 49.29 -15.90 -49.02
C LYS A 464 48.97 -14.63 -48.23
N ARG A 465 47.70 -14.32 -48.05
CA ARG A 465 47.08 -14.22 -46.72
C ARG A 465 45.60 -14.52 -46.83
#